data_AF-A0A380NXC5-F1
#
_entry.id   AF-A0A380NXC5-F1
#
_cell.length_a   1.000
_cell.length_b   1.000
_cell.length_c   1.000
_cell.angle_alpha   90.00
_cell.angle_beta   90.00
_cell.angle_gamma   90.00
#
_symmetry.space_group_name_H-M   'P 1'
#
loop_
_entity.id
_entity.type
_entity.pdbx_description
1 polymer ?
#
loop_
_entity_poly.entity_id
_entity_poly.type
_entity_poly.pdbx_seq_one_letter_code
_entity_poly.pdbx_strand_id
1 'polypeptide(L)' 'MYLARELTQDSLPQIGRTFGGKDHTTVMHSTEKIEKKIAEDEQLQRQVEEIREKLSD' A
#
# COMPACT_ATOMS: atom_id res chain seq x y z
N MET A 1 1.13 -1.22 3.56
CA MET A 1 1.85 -1.89 2.44
C MET A 1 1.57 -1.20 1.12
N TYR A 2 0.31 -1.08 0.65
CA TYR A 2 -0.01 -0.34 -0.59
C TYR A 2 0.60 1.09 -0.62
N LEU A 3 0.26 1.95 0.34
CA LEU A 3 0.82 3.30 0.40
C LEU A 3 2.35 3.32 0.57
N ALA A 4 2.94 2.35 1.26
CA ALA A 4 4.40 2.26 1.37
C ALA A 4 5.04 1.92 0.01
N ARG A 5 4.36 1.12 -0.82
CA ARG A 5 4.81 0.80 -2.18
C ARG A 5 4.68 2.01 -3.12
N GLU A 6 3.65 2.83 -2.95
CA GLU A 6 3.40 4.02 -3.77
C GLU A 6 4.24 5.24 -3.39
N LEU A 7 4.50 5.43 -2.10
CA LEU A 7 5.11 6.66 -1.57
C LEU A 7 6.61 6.53 -1.28
N THR A 8 7.19 5.34 -1.44
CA THR A 8 8.62 5.11 -1.19
C THR A 8 9.29 4.43 -2.38
N GLN A 9 10.62 4.50 -2.42
CA GLN A 9 11.43 3.76 -3.38
C GLN A 9 11.83 2.37 -2.88
N ASP A 10 11.25 1.89 -1.78
CA ASP A 10 11.60 0.60 -1.21
C ASP A 10 11.17 -0.56 -2.12
N SER A 11 12.03 -1.56 -2.21
CA SER A 11 11.73 -2.82 -2.88
C SER A 11 10.68 -3.63 -2.09
N LEU A 12 9.96 -4.53 -2.77
CA LEU A 12 8.99 -5.43 -2.11
C LEU A 12 9.58 -6.21 -0.93
N PRO A 13 10.82 -6.74 -1.00
CA PRO A 13 11.47 -7.36 0.17
C PRO A 13 11.74 -6.37 1.32
N GLN A 14 12.14 -5.13 1.03
CA GLN A 14 12.36 -4.12 2.07
C GLN A 14 11.07 -3.78 2.78
N ILE A 15 9.99 -3.52 2.03
CA ILE A 15 8.66 -3.31 2.57
C ILE A 15 8.25 -4.52 3.43
N GLY A 16 8.37 -5.74 2.90
CA GLY A 16 8.03 -6.96 3.64
C GLY A 16 8.74 -7.06 4.99
N ARG A 17 10.04 -6.78 5.02
CA ARG A 17 10.84 -6.73 6.27
C ARG A 17 10.30 -5.71 7.27
N THR A 18 10.01 -4.48 6.84
CA THR A 18 9.47 -3.41 7.70
C THR A 18 8.09 -3.77 8.25
N PHE A 19 7.28 -4.52 7.50
CA PHE A 19 5.96 -4.99 7.92
C PHE A 19 6.00 -6.34 8.68
N GLY A 20 7.01 -6.53 9.54
CA GLY A 20 7.14 -7.69 10.42
C GLY A 20 7.72 -8.94 9.75
N GLY A 21 8.63 -8.78 8.80
CA GLY A 21 9.27 -9.91 8.13
C GLY A 21 8.36 -10.67 7.15
N LYS A 22 7.36 -9.98 6.57
CA LYS A 22 6.46 -10.56 5.55
C LYS A 22 7.23 -10.89 4.28
N ASP A 23 6.81 -11.98 3.62
CA ASP A 23 7.35 -12.34 2.30
C ASP A 23 7.00 -11.27 1.25
N HIS A 24 7.90 -11.05 0.30
CA HIS A 24 7.70 -10.07 -0.79
C HIS A 24 6.43 -10.35 -1.62
N THR A 25 6.04 -11.60 -1.79
CA THR A 25 4.77 -11.98 -2.44
C THR A 25 3.56 -11.55 -1.64
N THR A 26 3.64 -11.52 -0.30
CA THR A 26 2.56 -10.98 0.56
C THR A 26 2.39 -9.48 0.32
N VAL A 27 3.49 -8.75 0.13
CA VAL A 27 3.45 -7.32 -0.21
C VAL A 27 2.80 -7.13 -1.57
N MET A 28 3.23 -7.88 -2.59
CA MET A 28 2.66 -7.86 -3.94
C MET A 28 1.14 -8.10 -3.90
N HIS A 29 0.69 -9.22 -3.33
CA HIS A 29 -0.74 -9.54 -3.23
C HIS A 29 -1.54 -8.53 -2.42
N SER A 30 -0.97 -8.00 -1.33
CA SER A 30 -1.66 -6.98 -0.52
C SER A 30 -1.82 -5.67 -1.30
N THR A 31 -0.84 -5.33 -2.13
CA THR A 31 -0.86 -4.11 -2.95
C THR A 31 -1.90 -4.25 -4.06
N GLU A 32 -1.84 -5.33 -4.84
CA GLU A 32 -2.83 -5.65 -5.89
C GLU A 32 -4.26 -5.73 -5.35
N LYS A 33 -4.45 -6.31 -4.15
CA LYS A 33 -5.76 -6.41 -3.51
C LYS A 33 -6.34 -5.04 -3.18
N ILE A 34 -5.53 -4.12 -2.67
CA ILE A 34 -5.98 -2.78 -2.33
C ILE A 34 -6.23 -1.97 -3.60
N GLU A 35 -5.38 -2.09 -4.60
CA GLU A 35 -5.56 -1.43 -5.90
C GLU A 35 -6.90 -1.80 -6.56
N LYS A 36 -7.24 -3.09 -6.61
CA LYS A 36 -8.55 -3.55 -7.12
C LYS A 36 -9.72 -3.01 -6.30
N LYS A 37 -9.60 -3.02 -4.96
CA LYS A 37 -10.65 -2.54 -4.09
C LYS A 37 -10.88 -1.03 -4.22
N ILE A 38 -9.83 -0.25 -4.41
CA ILE A 38 -9.94 1.21 -4.64
C ILE A 38 -10.73 1.48 -5.92
N ALA A 39 -10.56 0.66 -6.96
CA ALA A 39 -11.31 0.80 -8.21
C ALA A 39 -12.81 0.47 -8.09
N GLU A 40 -13.22 -0.27 -7.06
CA GLU A 40 -14.59 -0.76 -6.87
C GLU A 40 -15.33 -0.07 -5.70
N ASP A 41 -14.61 0.64 -4.81
CA ASP A 41 -15.13 1.22 -3.58
C ASP A 41 -14.68 2.69 -3.45
N GLU A 42 -15.57 3.62 -3.81
CA GLU A 42 -15.31 5.07 -3.70
C GLU A 42 -15.02 5.52 -2.27
N GLN A 43 -15.61 4.87 -1.25
CA GLN A 43 -15.36 5.24 0.13
C GLN A 43 -13.92 4.87 0.52
N LEU A 44 -13.49 3.67 0.15
CA LEU A 44 -12.10 3.25 0.37
C LEU A 44 -11.12 4.14 -0.40
N GLN A 45 -11.44 4.50 -1.65
CA GLN A 45 -10.62 5.43 -2.42
C GLN A 45 -10.40 6.75 -1.66
N ARG A 46 -11.48 7.39 -1.21
CA ARG A 46 -11.39 8.65 -0.46
C ARG A 46 -10.57 8.50 0.82
N GLN A 47 -10.77 7.41 1.57
CA GLN A 47 -9.98 7.15 2.79
C GLN A 47 -8.48 6.99 2.49
N VAL A 48 -8.13 6.32 1.39
CA VAL A 48 -6.74 6.13 0.98
C VAL A 48 -6.12 7.46 0.54
N GLU A 49 -6.86 8.27 -0.22
CA GLU A 49 -6.44 9.62 -0.63
C GLU A 49 -6.21 10.54 0.58
N GLU A 50 -7.13 10.57 1.55
CA GLU A 50 -6.97 11.35 2.78
C GLU A 50 -5.72 10.95 3.58
N ILE A 51 -5.43 9.66 3.68
CA ILE A 51 -4.22 9.18 4.37
C ILE A 51 -2.97 9.55 3.55
N ARG A 52 -3.04 9.47 2.22
CA ARG A 52 -1.93 9.82 1.33
C ARG A 52 -1.55 11.28 1.47
N GLU A 53 -2.52 12.18 1.49
CA GLU A 53 -2.30 13.61 1.70
C GLU A 53 -1.58 13.87 3.04
N LYS A 54 -2.09 13.29 4.13
CA LYS A 54 -1.49 13.41 5.48
C LYS A 54 -0.07 12.86 5.60
N LEU A 55 0.37 12.00 4.69
CA LEU A 55 1.73 11.44 4.66
C LEU A 55 2.67 12.19 3.71
N SER A 56 2.13 13.08 2.87
CA SER A 56 2.89 13.87 1.89
C SER A 56 3.21 15.29 2.41
N ASP A 57 2.59 15.69 3.52
CA ASP A 57 2.91 16.87 4.33
C ASP A 57 3.95 16.56 5.42
#